data_AF-Q54EA4-F1
#
_entry.id   AF-Q54EA4-F1
#
_cell.length_a   1.000
_cell.length_b   1.000
_cell.length_c   1.000
_cell.angle_alpha   90.00
_cell.angle_beta   90.00
_cell.angle_gamma   90.00
#
_symmetry.space_group_name_H-M   'P 1'
#
loop_
_entity.id
_entity.type
_entity.pdbx_description
1 polymer ?
#
loop_
_entity_poly.entity_id
_entity_poly.type
_entity_poly.pdbx_seq_one_letter_code
_entity_poly.pdbx_strand_id
1 'polypeptide(L)'
;MADDGELPFSYVEENTPDGLECVICYCPLIDPVEHITQNSTCNSSFCKQCVCTLKSCPICRLEVSNWTRVQLTPSTLRFIFRPLSDIKVTCNVCKKETTRKEIKSHVESCGIKLPEGLYPELEVNKQPQLQQQQQQQSSNTLSNFFGGISEKLKFKTNDQNNNTNNNNNNNNNNNNNNNNNNRSPIDDRRNTPLPPPQQQPITPNQQQQPQIQQHQQIQPPQQQQPIYNPYPPYPYYQT
;
A
#
# COMPACT_ATOMS: atom_id res chain seq x y z
N MET A 1 19.14 -28.74 -18.28
CA MET A 1 17.91 -28.61 -17.47
C MET A 1 18.08 -27.30 -16.73
N ALA A 2 17.53 -26.23 -17.29
CA ALA A 2 17.61 -24.91 -16.67
C ALA A 2 16.56 -24.90 -15.58
N ASP A 3 17.05 -24.85 -14.34
CA ASP A 3 16.32 -24.79 -13.08
C ASP A 3 15.08 -23.90 -13.20
N ASP A 4 13.91 -24.48 -12.94
CA ASP A 4 12.58 -23.94 -13.27
C ASP A 4 12.23 -22.73 -12.39
N GLY A 5 12.83 -21.56 -12.66
CA GLY A 5 12.35 -20.26 -12.21
C GLY A 5 12.07 -20.11 -10.71
N GLU A 6 12.61 -20.99 -9.88
CA GLU A 6 12.30 -21.02 -8.46
C GLU A 6 12.89 -19.77 -7.81
N LEU A 7 12.08 -19.11 -6.98
CA LEU A 7 12.52 -17.93 -6.27
C LEU A 7 13.68 -18.33 -5.33
N PRO A 8 14.77 -17.54 -5.24
CA PRO A 8 15.87 -17.83 -4.32
C PRO A 8 15.50 -17.60 -2.83
N PHE A 9 14.20 -17.48 -2.54
CA PHE A 9 13.63 -17.20 -1.23
C PHE A 9 12.39 -18.07 -1.04
N SER A 10 12.26 -18.64 0.16
CA SER A 10 11.05 -19.32 0.63
C SER A 10 10.38 -18.47 1.69
N TYR A 11 9.05 -18.37 1.66
CA TYR A 11 8.29 -17.64 2.68
C TYR A 11 8.22 -18.45 3.98
N VAL A 12 8.30 -17.76 5.12
CA VAL A 12 8.07 -18.38 6.43
C VAL A 12 6.55 -18.36 6.69
N GLU A 13 5.91 -19.53 6.66
CA GLU A 13 4.44 -19.71 6.61
C GLU A 13 3.66 -18.93 7.68
N GLU A 14 4.23 -18.76 8.88
CA GLU A 14 3.54 -18.16 10.02
C GLU A 14 3.33 -16.63 9.92
N ASN A 15 3.83 -15.95 8.89
CA ASN A 15 3.85 -14.47 8.85
C ASN A 15 3.09 -13.84 7.68
N THR A 16 2.32 -14.60 6.90
CA THR A 16 1.52 -14.01 5.82
C THR A 16 0.23 -13.42 6.38
N PRO A 17 -0.03 -12.11 6.22
CA PRO A 17 -1.29 -11.53 6.67
C PRO A 17 -2.47 -12.06 5.85
N ASP A 18 -3.56 -12.38 6.53
CA ASP A 18 -4.80 -12.85 5.90
C ASP A 18 -5.26 -11.90 4.79
N GLY A 19 -5.63 -12.47 3.64
CA GLY A 19 -6.13 -11.73 2.49
C GLY A 19 -5.08 -11.07 1.60
N LEU A 20 -3.78 -11.25 1.88
CA LEU A 20 -2.68 -10.78 1.03
C LEU A 20 -2.01 -11.90 0.21
N GLU A 21 -2.70 -13.02 0.06
CA GLU A 21 -2.32 -14.15 -0.76
C GLU A 21 -2.96 -14.08 -2.15
N CYS A 22 -2.22 -14.47 -3.16
CA CYS A 22 -2.78 -14.64 -4.49
C CYS A 22 -3.58 -15.92 -4.57
N VAL A 23 -4.86 -15.83 -4.93
CA VAL A 23 -5.77 -16.99 -5.09
C VAL A 23 -5.36 -17.98 -6.19
N ILE A 24 -4.36 -17.66 -7.01
CA ILE A 24 -3.87 -18.53 -8.10
C ILE A 24 -2.70 -19.37 -7.62
N CYS A 25 -1.65 -18.74 -7.07
CA CYS A 25 -0.44 -19.42 -6.63
C CYS A 25 -0.40 -19.71 -5.11
N TYR A 26 -1.37 -19.22 -4.35
CA TYR A 26 -1.45 -19.34 -2.89
C TYR A 26 -0.20 -18.84 -2.16
N CYS A 27 0.54 -17.91 -2.78
CA CYS A 27 1.69 -17.24 -2.19
C CYS A 27 1.34 -15.77 -1.88
N PRO A 28 2.08 -15.11 -0.97
CA PRO A 28 1.96 -13.66 -0.78
C PRO A 28 2.07 -12.89 -2.10
N LEU A 29 1.24 -11.87 -2.29
CA LEU A 29 1.15 -11.14 -3.56
C LEU A 29 2.51 -10.57 -4.02
N ILE A 30 2.97 -10.99 -5.20
CA ILE A 30 4.16 -10.47 -5.88
C ILE A 30 3.70 -9.56 -7.03
N ASP A 31 4.10 -8.29 -6.96
CA ASP A 31 3.67 -7.24 -7.90
C ASP A 31 2.13 -7.20 -8.06
N PRO A 32 1.40 -6.78 -7.01
CA PRO A 32 -0.05 -6.89 -6.97
C PRO A 32 -0.72 -6.10 -8.11
N VAL A 33 -1.64 -6.76 -8.79
CA VAL A 33 -2.54 -6.17 -9.80
C VAL A 33 -3.99 -6.40 -9.40
N GLU A 34 -4.87 -5.49 -9.79
CA GLU A 34 -6.29 -5.52 -9.50
C GLU A 34 -7.13 -5.59 -10.78
N HIS A 35 -8.30 -6.21 -10.66
CA HIS A 35 -9.30 -6.25 -11.71
C HIS A 35 -10.11 -4.94 -11.69
N ILE A 36 -9.80 -4.02 -12.60
CA ILE A 36 -10.57 -2.77 -12.77
C ILE A 36 -11.41 -2.89 -14.04
N THR A 37 -12.71 -3.17 -13.90
CA THR A 37 -13.66 -3.01 -15.01
C THR A 37 -14.85 -2.18 -14.54
N GLN A 38 -15.39 -1.35 -15.44
CA GLN A 38 -16.49 -0.43 -15.13
C GLN A 38 -17.75 -1.14 -14.60
N ASN A 39 -17.92 -2.43 -14.95
CA ASN A 39 -19.09 -3.23 -14.63
C ASN A 39 -18.85 -4.27 -13.52
N SER A 40 -17.66 -4.30 -12.91
CA SER A 40 -17.34 -5.29 -11.88
C SER A 40 -17.13 -4.66 -10.52
N THR A 41 -17.71 -5.30 -9.50
CA THR A 41 -17.41 -5.06 -8.08
C THR A 41 -16.26 -5.95 -7.59
N CYS A 42 -15.54 -6.63 -8.49
CA CYS A 42 -14.46 -7.55 -8.16
C CYS A 42 -13.20 -6.78 -7.78
N ASN A 43 -13.01 -6.57 -6.48
CA ASN A 43 -11.80 -5.93 -5.92
C ASN A 43 -10.73 -6.97 -5.56
N SER A 44 -10.65 -8.08 -6.30
CA SER A 44 -9.67 -9.14 -6.04
C SER A 44 -8.29 -8.75 -6.56
N SER A 45 -7.25 -9.02 -5.75
CA SER A 45 -5.85 -8.78 -6.11
C SER A 45 -5.13 -10.07 -6.48
N PHE A 46 -4.21 -10.00 -7.44
CA PHE A 46 -3.44 -11.14 -7.94
C PHE A 46 -1.97 -10.76 -8.12
N CYS A 47 -1.08 -11.76 -8.20
CA CYS A 47 0.27 -11.52 -8.68
C CYS A 47 0.23 -11.21 -10.18
N LYS A 48 0.96 -10.19 -10.64
CA LYS A 48 1.04 -9.85 -12.07
C LYS A 48 1.39 -11.05 -12.94
N GLN A 49 2.36 -11.86 -12.52
CA GLN A 49 2.79 -13.06 -13.25
C GLN A 49 1.69 -14.13 -13.33
N CYS A 50 0.83 -14.25 -12.32
CA CYS A 50 -0.22 -15.27 -12.32
C CYS A 50 -1.37 -14.93 -13.27
N VAL A 51 -1.62 -13.65 -13.54
CA VAL A 51 -2.73 -13.22 -14.40
C VAL A 51 -2.29 -12.69 -15.77
N CYS A 52 -0.99 -12.53 -16.03
CA CYS A 52 -0.52 -11.91 -17.28
C CYS A 52 -0.96 -12.66 -18.56
N THR A 53 -1.23 -13.97 -18.46
CA THR A 53 -1.72 -14.80 -19.57
C THR A 53 -3.24 -14.98 -19.56
N LEU A 54 -3.94 -14.50 -18.53
CA LEU A 54 -5.37 -14.69 -18.35
C LEU A 54 -6.15 -13.53 -18.98
N LYS A 55 -7.11 -13.88 -19.84
CA LYS A 55 -8.05 -12.93 -20.47
C LYS A 55 -9.28 -12.65 -19.62
N SER A 56 -9.51 -13.42 -18.57
CA SER A 56 -10.67 -13.28 -17.69
C SER A 56 -10.28 -13.39 -16.23
N CYS A 57 -11.03 -12.74 -15.36
CA CYS A 57 -10.78 -12.76 -13.94
C CYS A 57 -11.14 -14.13 -13.34
N PRO A 58 -10.22 -14.81 -12.62
CA PRO A 58 -10.49 -16.11 -12.01
C PRO A 58 -11.67 -16.12 -11.03
N ILE A 59 -11.96 -14.97 -10.41
CA ILE A 59 -12.99 -14.84 -9.37
C ILE A 59 -14.36 -14.55 -9.98
N CYS A 60 -14.48 -13.47 -10.77
CA CYS A 60 -15.79 -13.04 -11.29
C CYS A 60 -16.05 -13.49 -12.75
N ARG A 61 -15.10 -14.15 -13.40
CA ARG A 61 -15.17 -14.68 -14.78
C ARG A 61 -15.43 -13.64 -15.88
N LEU A 62 -15.43 -12.36 -15.54
CA LEU A 62 -15.55 -11.27 -16.51
C LEU A 62 -14.24 -11.13 -17.29
N GLU A 63 -14.36 -10.72 -18.55
CA GLU A 63 -13.23 -10.43 -19.41
C GLU A 63 -12.46 -9.21 -18.89
N VAL A 64 -11.13 -9.32 -18.86
CA VAL A 64 -10.23 -8.26 -18.37
C VAL A 64 -9.38 -7.79 -19.55
N SER A 65 -9.64 -6.58 -20.01
CA SER A 65 -8.86 -5.98 -21.10
C SER A 65 -7.45 -5.59 -20.66
N ASN A 66 -7.28 -5.17 -19.40
CA ASN A 66 -5.99 -4.83 -18.83
C ASN A 66 -5.95 -5.07 -17.32
N TRP A 67 -4.92 -5.76 -16.84
CA TRP A 67 -4.62 -5.92 -15.43
C TRP A 67 -3.86 -4.69 -14.94
N THR A 68 -4.50 -3.87 -14.11
CA THR A 68 -3.90 -2.63 -13.63
C THR A 68 -3.07 -2.91 -12.37
N ARG A 69 -1.83 -2.43 -12.35
CA ARG A 69 -1.00 -2.49 -11.13
C ARG A 69 -1.66 -1.68 -10.02
N VAL A 70 -1.74 -2.25 -8.83
CA VAL A 70 -2.28 -1.57 -7.65
C VAL A 70 -1.51 -0.27 -7.42
N GLN A 71 -2.23 0.85 -7.48
CA GLN A 71 -1.63 2.19 -7.35
C GLN A 71 -1.06 2.38 -5.95
N LEU A 72 0.06 3.09 -5.83
CA LEU A 72 0.71 3.38 -4.55
C LEU A 72 0.06 4.58 -3.85
N THR A 73 -1.17 4.40 -3.37
CA THR A 73 -1.90 5.37 -2.56
C THR A 73 -1.56 5.21 -1.08
N PRO A 74 -1.80 6.22 -0.21
CA PRO A 74 -1.60 6.06 1.24
C PRO A 74 -2.36 4.85 1.84
N SER A 75 -3.55 4.56 1.31
CA SER A 75 -4.36 3.41 1.74
C SER A 75 -3.73 2.08 1.32
N THR A 76 -3.42 1.90 0.03
CA THR A 76 -2.81 0.66 -0.47
C THR A 76 -1.42 0.45 0.12
N LEU A 77 -0.65 1.53 0.34
CA LEU A 77 0.63 1.46 1.05
C LEU A 77 0.45 0.93 2.47
N ARG A 78 -0.53 1.43 3.21
CA ARG A 78 -0.79 1.02 4.60
C ARG A 78 -1.33 -0.41 4.71
N PHE A 79 -2.24 -0.81 3.83
CA PHE A 79 -3.00 -2.05 3.98
C PHE A 79 -2.50 -3.21 3.11
N ILE A 80 -1.75 -2.94 2.04
CA ILE A 80 -1.24 -3.98 1.13
C ILE A 80 0.28 -4.02 1.20
N PHE A 81 0.94 -2.93 0.80
CA PHE A 81 2.40 -2.96 0.60
C PHE A 81 3.18 -3.05 1.90
N ARG A 82 2.78 -2.35 2.96
CA ARG A 82 3.47 -2.39 4.26
C ARG A 82 3.40 -3.80 4.89
N PRO A 83 2.22 -4.43 5.05
CA PRO A 83 2.17 -5.79 5.58
C PRO A 83 2.95 -6.80 4.71
N LEU A 84 2.84 -6.71 3.38
CA LEU A 84 3.64 -7.54 2.48
C LEU A 84 5.15 -7.35 2.66
N SER A 85 5.59 -6.12 2.94
CA SER A 85 7.01 -5.76 3.10
C SER A 85 7.64 -6.31 4.38
N ASP A 86 6.82 -6.54 5.41
CA ASP A 86 7.24 -7.06 6.71
C ASP A 86 7.22 -8.60 6.76
N ILE A 87 6.72 -9.29 5.72
CA ILE A 87 6.75 -10.76 5.61
C ILE A 87 8.20 -11.25 5.64
N LYS A 88 8.45 -12.25 6.49
CA LYS A 88 9.74 -12.92 6.63
C LYS A 88 9.96 -13.95 5.51
N VAL A 89 11.18 -13.98 5.01
CA VAL A 89 11.62 -14.95 4.00
C VAL A 89 12.96 -15.55 4.40
N THR A 90 13.21 -16.78 3.98
CA THR A 90 14.48 -17.46 4.15
C THR A 90 15.19 -17.54 2.81
N CYS A 91 16.43 -17.06 2.75
CA CYS A 91 17.25 -17.19 1.56
C CYS A 91 17.63 -18.66 1.31
N ASN A 92 17.35 -19.18 0.12
CA ASN A 92 17.65 -20.57 -0.23
C ASN A 92 19.15 -20.84 -0.39
N VAL A 93 19.95 -19.80 -0.63
CA VAL A 93 21.41 -19.89 -0.80
C VAL A 93 22.15 -19.86 0.53
N CYS A 94 22.01 -18.78 1.32
CA CYS A 94 22.75 -18.62 2.57
C CYS A 94 21.99 -19.04 3.83
N LYS A 95 20.72 -19.44 3.70
CA LYS A 95 19.81 -19.87 4.78
C LYS A 95 19.55 -18.82 5.87
N LYS A 96 19.88 -17.55 5.63
CA LYS A 96 19.53 -16.45 6.54
C LYS A 96 18.09 -16.01 6.34
N GLU A 97 17.40 -15.76 7.45
CA GLU A 97 16.10 -15.11 7.49
C GLU A 97 16.27 -13.59 7.25
N THR A 98 15.38 -13.01 6.46
CA THR A 98 15.30 -11.57 6.19
C THR A 98 13.84 -11.17 5.98
N THR A 99 13.55 -9.88 5.85
CA THR A 99 12.20 -9.40 5.49
C THR A 99 12.11 -9.07 4.00
N ARG A 100 10.89 -9.09 3.45
CA ARG A 100 10.68 -8.78 2.02
C ARG A 100 11.23 -7.42 1.61
N LYS A 101 11.09 -6.40 2.47
CA LYS A 101 11.68 -5.06 2.27
C LYS A 101 13.21 -5.06 2.18
N GLU A 102 13.86 -6.00 2.86
CA GLU A 102 15.32 -6.12 2.95
C GLU A 102 15.91 -7.05 1.89
N ILE A 103 15.09 -7.75 1.10
CA ILE A 103 15.61 -8.74 0.13
C ILE A 103 16.57 -8.10 -0.86
N LYS A 104 16.32 -6.87 -1.33
CA LYS A 104 17.23 -6.20 -2.27
C LYS A 104 18.63 -6.05 -1.67
N SER A 105 18.73 -5.52 -0.44
CA SER A 105 19.99 -5.40 0.29
C SER A 105 20.61 -6.78 0.58
N HIS A 106 19.78 -7.76 0.92
CA HIS A 106 20.22 -9.13 1.16
C HIS A 106 20.86 -9.75 -0.08
N VAL A 107 20.24 -9.63 -1.25
CA VAL A 107 20.74 -10.14 -2.54
C VAL A 107 22.09 -9.54 -2.88
N GLU A 108 22.23 -8.22 -2.72
CA GLU A 108 23.50 -7.52 -2.93
C GLU A 108 24.60 -8.05 -1.99
N SER A 109 24.27 -8.29 -0.71
CA SER A 109 25.23 -8.84 0.27
C SER A 109 25.52 -10.34 0.11
N CYS A 110 24.56 -11.10 -0.43
CA CYS A 110 24.66 -12.56 -0.57
C CYS A 110 25.32 -12.97 -1.90
N GLY A 111 25.41 -12.05 -2.87
CA GLY A 111 25.97 -12.33 -4.20
C GLY A 111 25.06 -13.16 -5.10
N ILE A 112 23.75 -13.14 -4.86
CA ILE A 112 22.75 -13.87 -5.65
C ILE A 112 22.40 -13.05 -6.89
N LYS A 113 22.29 -13.69 -8.05
CA LYS A 113 21.71 -13.06 -9.25
C LYS A 113 20.20 -13.27 -9.22
N LEU A 114 19.44 -12.19 -9.10
CA LEU A 114 17.98 -12.25 -9.23
C LEU A 114 17.57 -12.37 -10.70
N PRO A 115 16.55 -13.19 -11.01
CA PRO A 115 15.82 -13.07 -12.27
C PRO A 115 15.30 -11.63 -12.49
N GLU A 116 15.36 -11.18 -13.74
CA GLU A 116 14.83 -9.88 -14.14
C GLU A 116 13.32 -9.80 -13.81
N GLY A 117 12.88 -8.68 -13.23
CA GLY A 117 11.47 -8.41 -12.95
C GLY A 117 10.91 -8.91 -11.62
N LEU A 118 11.69 -9.60 -10.76
CA LEU A 118 11.21 -9.99 -9.42
C LEU A 118 10.97 -8.80 -8.48
N TYR A 119 11.73 -7.73 -8.68
CA TYR A 119 11.44 -6.45 -8.07
C TYR A 119 10.85 -5.57 -9.16
N PRO A 120 9.69 -4.93 -8.91
CA PRO A 120 9.39 -3.71 -9.60
C PRO A 120 10.63 -2.84 -9.40
N GLU A 121 11.33 -2.50 -10.48
CA GLU A 121 11.99 -1.22 -10.51
C GLU A 121 10.86 -0.25 -10.24
N LEU A 122 10.72 0.13 -8.95
CA LEU A 122 10.16 1.42 -8.64
C LEU A 122 11.04 2.30 -9.50
N GLU A 123 10.50 2.76 -10.62
CA GLU A 123 11.04 3.90 -11.30
C GLU A 123 11.06 4.93 -10.19
N VAL A 124 12.21 5.02 -9.52
CA VAL A 124 12.51 6.06 -8.55
C VAL A 124 12.47 7.24 -9.46
N ASN A 125 11.26 7.77 -9.53
CA ASN A 125 10.83 8.75 -10.48
C ASN A 125 11.96 9.75 -10.37
N LYS A 126 12.77 9.87 -11.42
CA LYS A 126 13.78 10.90 -11.52
C LYS A 126 12.96 12.16 -11.63
N GLN A 127 12.29 12.54 -10.54
CA GLN A 127 11.62 13.80 -10.42
C GLN A 127 12.78 14.76 -10.65
N PRO A 128 12.75 15.48 -11.79
CA PRO A 128 13.76 16.49 -12.01
C PRO A 128 13.70 17.40 -10.78
N GLN A 129 14.86 17.75 -10.24
CA GLN A 129 15.06 18.65 -9.10
C GLN A 129 14.52 20.08 -9.37
N LEU A 130 13.32 20.23 -9.91
CA LEU A 130 12.74 21.48 -10.39
C LEU A 130 11.99 22.26 -9.30
N GLN A 131 11.99 21.81 -8.04
CA GLN A 131 11.32 22.55 -6.96
C GLN A 131 12.24 23.29 -5.97
N GLN A 132 13.56 23.31 -6.16
CA GLN A 132 14.43 24.12 -5.29
C GLN A 132 14.61 25.58 -5.71
N GLN A 133 14.00 26.07 -6.80
CA GLN A 133 14.11 27.50 -7.17
C GLN A 133 12.91 28.40 -6.82
N GLN A 134 11.80 27.90 -6.27
CA GLN A 134 10.67 28.78 -5.90
C GLN A 134 10.56 29.14 -4.41
N GLN A 135 11.46 28.65 -3.55
CA GLN A 135 11.43 28.99 -2.12
C GLN A 135 12.18 30.27 -1.71
N GLN A 136 12.73 31.04 -2.66
CA GLN A 136 13.34 32.35 -2.33
C GLN A 136 12.53 33.59 -2.72
N GLN A 137 11.35 33.44 -3.35
CA GLN A 137 10.52 34.61 -3.72
C GLN A 137 9.19 34.73 -2.98
N SER A 138 8.85 33.79 -2.10
CA SER A 138 7.56 33.78 -1.38
C SER A 138 7.62 34.29 0.07
N SER A 139 8.70 34.98 0.47
CA SER A 139 8.79 35.62 1.78
C SER A 139 8.12 37.01 1.87
N ASN A 140 7.66 37.62 0.77
CA ASN A 140 7.13 39.00 0.81
C ASN A 140 5.64 39.17 0.45
N THR A 141 4.89 38.11 0.11
CA THR A 141 3.48 38.29 -0.34
C THR A 141 2.43 37.87 0.69
N LEU A 142 2.80 37.20 1.79
CA LEU A 142 1.85 36.74 2.80
C LEU A 142 1.46 37.81 3.84
N SER A 143 2.13 38.97 3.90
CA SER A 143 1.77 40.05 4.82
C SER A 143 0.54 40.86 4.35
N ASN A 144 0.14 40.79 3.08
CA ASN A 144 -0.94 41.65 2.56
C ASN A 144 -2.30 40.98 2.40
N PHE A 145 -2.43 39.65 2.50
CA PHE A 145 -3.72 39.01 2.29
C PHE A 145 -4.60 38.90 3.55
N PHE A 146 -4.01 38.98 4.75
CA PHE A 146 -4.77 38.86 6.01
C PHE A 146 -5.17 40.20 6.64
N GLY A 147 -4.91 41.33 5.98
CA GLY A 147 -5.19 42.68 6.51
C GLY A 147 -6.62 43.21 6.30
N GLY A 148 -7.54 42.45 5.69
CA GLY A 148 -8.78 43.01 5.14
C GLY A 148 -10.12 42.58 5.76
N ILE A 149 -10.17 41.63 6.69
CA ILE A 149 -11.45 41.05 7.18
C ILE A 149 -11.78 41.33 8.65
N SER A 150 -11.06 42.23 9.32
CA SER A 150 -11.19 42.43 10.78
C SER A 150 -12.34 43.32 11.29
N GLU A 151 -13.31 43.77 10.49
CA GLU A 151 -14.29 44.75 11.01
C GLU A 151 -15.75 44.31 11.19
N LYS A 152 -16.19 43.07 10.86
CA LYS A 152 -17.65 42.79 10.88
C LYS A 152 -18.17 41.53 11.54
N LEU A 153 -17.36 40.75 12.26
CA LEU A 153 -17.88 39.60 13.01
C LEU A 153 -17.87 39.87 14.52
N LYS A 154 -18.92 40.60 14.96
CA LYS A 154 -19.34 40.63 16.37
C LYS A 154 -20.00 39.31 16.73
N PHE A 155 -19.22 38.32 17.14
CA PHE A 155 -19.73 37.19 17.92
C PHE A 155 -19.31 37.37 19.38
N LYS A 156 -20.32 37.34 20.24
CA LYS A 156 -20.21 37.37 21.70
C LYS A 156 -19.25 36.26 22.16
N THR A 157 -18.07 36.65 22.60
CA THR A 157 -17.22 35.87 23.50
C THR A 157 -17.89 35.84 24.87
N ASN A 158 -18.07 34.64 25.41
CA ASN A 158 -18.23 34.44 26.84
C ASN A 158 -16.93 33.79 27.34
N ASP A 159 -16.50 34.30 28.48
CA ASP A 159 -15.14 34.27 29.01
C ASP A 159 -14.65 32.89 29.48
N GLN A 160 -13.34 32.85 29.75
CA GLN A 160 -12.60 31.91 30.60
C GLN A 160 -12.03 30.68 29.90
N ASN A 161 -10.79 30.77 29.41
CA ASN A 161 -9.63 30.53 30.28
C ASN A 161 -8.33 30.69 29.47
N ASN A 162 -7.44 31.57 29.95
CA ASN A 162 -6.09 31.80 29.45
C ASN A 162 -5.20 30.60 29.77
N ASN A 163 -4.62 29.95 28.76
CA ASN A 163 -3.23 29.51 28.89
C ASN A 163 -2.56 29.39 27.52
N THR A 164 -1.84 30.46 27.18
CA THR A 164 -0.89 30.60 26.09
C THR A 164 0.38 29.81 26.44
N ASN A 165 0.66 28.73 25.71
CA ASN A 165 2.04 28.31 25.50
C ASN A 165 2.17 27.63 24.12
N ASN A 166 2.46 28.47 23.14
CA ASN A 166 2.94 28.10 21.81
C ASN A 166 4.44 27.76 21.95
N ASN A 167 4.77 26.47 22.08
CA ASN A 167 6.13 25.98 21.93
C ASN A 167 6.21 25.07 20.70
N ASN A 168 6.42 25.70 19.56
CA ASN A 168 6.85 25.06 18.32
C ASN A 168 8.34 24.66 18.46
N ASN A 169 8.60 23.45 18.96
CA ASN A 169 9.93 22.85 18.96
C ASN A 169 10.00 21.74 17.92
N ASN A 170 10.36 22.14 16.70
CA ASN A 170 10.79 21.27 15.62
C ASN A 170 12.20 20.74 15.94
N ASN A 171 12.28 19.63 16.67
CA ASN A 171 13.53 18.92 16.92
C ASN A 171 13.64 17.71 15.97
N ASN A 172 14.29 17.94 14.84
CA ASN A 172 14.79 16.92 13.93
C ASN A 172 16.06 16.30 14.53
N ASN A 173 15.91 15.22 15.29
CA ASN A 173 17.03 14.43 15.79
C ASN A 173 17.24 13.18 14.92
N ASN A 174 18.11 13.34 13.93
CA ASN A 174 18.69 12.25 13.14
C ASN A 174 19.82 11.60 13.97
N ASN A 175 19.49 10.54 14.72
CA ASN A 175 20.47 9.74 15.44
C ASN A 175 20.80 8.47 14.64
N ASN A 176 21.89 8.55 13.88
CA ASN A 176 22.60 7.42 13.30
C ASN A 176 23.54 6.84 14.37
N ASN A 177 23.14 5.75 15.02
CA ASN A 177 24.01 5.01 15.93
C ASN A 177 24.38 3.65 15.32
N ASN A 178 25.51 3.64 14.64
CA ASN A 178 26.29 2.46 14.31
C ASN A 178 27.06 2.02 15.57
N ASN A 179 26.66 0.91 16.20
CA ASN A 179 27.49 0.28 17.22
C ASN A 179 27.65 -1.22 16.95
N ASN A 180 28.81 -1.53 16.39
CA ASN A 180 29.44 -2.83 16.33
C ASN A 180 29.84 -3.26 17.74
N ASN A 181 29.29 -4.36 18.27
CA ASN A 181 29.92 -5.03 19.39
C ASN A 181 29.89 -6.56 19.26
N ASN A 182 31.08 -7.05 18.99
CA ASN A 182 31.57 -8.41 19.03
C ASN A 182 31.45 -8.98 20.46
N ARG A 183 30.64 -10.03 20.68
CA ARG A 183 30.81 -10.96 21.82
C ARG A 183 30.51 -12.40 21.41
N SER A 184 31.48 -13.22 21.76
CA SER A 184 31.68 -14.66 21.51
C SER A 184 30.66 -15.57 22.25
N PRO A 185 30.68 -16.90 22.02
CA PRO A 185 29.57 -17.81 22.28
C PRO A 185 29.51 -18.27 23.74
N ILE A 186 28.30 -18.56 24.22
CA ILE A 186 28.06 -19.27 25.48
C ILE A 186 27.28 -20.54 25.18
N ASP A 187 27.85 -21.63 25.69
CA ASP A 187 27.38 -23.00 25.78
C ASP A 187 25.92 -23.18 26.24
N ASP A 188 25.25 -24.07 25.52
CA ASP A 188 24.81 -25.39 25.98
C ASP A 188 24.27 -25.50 27.43
N ARG A 189 22.96 -25.82 27.52
CA ARG A 189 22.31 -26.79 28.43
C ARG A 189 20.98 -26.30 29.02
N ARG A 190 19.92 -26.98 28.59
CA ARG A 190 18.79 -27.56 29.38
C ARG A 190 17.42 -27.31 28.77
N ASN A 191 16.99 -28.34 28.05
CA ASN A 191 15.65 -28.93 28.04
C ASN A 191 14.80 -28.51 29.25
N THR A 192 13.65 -27.90 29.00
CA THR A 192 12.48 -28.03 29.87
C THR A 192 11.22 -28.06 29.00
N PRO A 193 10.32 -29.05 29.14
CA PRO A 193 9.12 -29.14 28.33
C PRO A 193 8.10 -28.10 28.78
N LEU A 194 7.57 -27.31 27.85
CA LEU A 194 6.41 -26.45 28.12
C LEU A 194 5.13 -27.29 28.23
N PRO A 195 4.24 -26.97 29.19
CA PRO A 195 2.94 -27.63 29.34
C PRO A 195 1.95 -27.22 28.23
N PRO A 196 0.96 -28.08 27.93
CA PRO A 196 -0.02 -27.83 26.89
C PRO A 196 -1.00 -26.70 27.26
N PRO A 197 -1.48 -25.92 26.28
CA PRO A 197 -2.43 -24.83 26.51
C PRO A 197 -3.80 -25.37 26.93
N GLN A 198 -4.28 -24.91 28.08
CA GLN A 198 -5.64 -25.16 28.54
C GLN A 198 -6.63 -24.37 27.68
N GLN A 199 -7.54 -25.10 27.02
CA GLN A 199 -8.68 -24.56 26.30
C GLN A 199 -9.66 -23.92 27.31
N GLN A 200 -9.86 -22.61 27.22
CA GLN A 200 -11.00 -21.95 27.87
C GLN A 200 -12.17 -21.84 26.90
N PRO A 201 -13.42 -22.10 27.35
CA PRO A 201 -14.60 -22.01 26.53
C PRO A 201 -14.94 -20.54 26.21
N ILE A 202 -15.05 -20.25 24.91
CA ILE A 202 -15.49 -18.96 24.38
C ILE A 202 -17.00 -18.86 24.62
N THR A 203 -17.40 -17.92 25.47
CA THR A 203 -18.81 -17.56 25.67
C THR A 203 -19.28 -16.61 24.57
N PRO A 204 -20.51 -16.77 24.04
CA PRO A 204 -21.03 -15.89 23.00
C PRO A 204 -21.53 -14.61 23.65
N ASN A 205 -20.76 -13.53 23.56
CA ASN A 205 -21.23 -12.22 24.02
C ASN A 205 -21.76 -11.40 22.84
N GLN A 206 -23.06 -11.16 22.91
CA GLN A 206 -23.85 -10.32 22.04
C GLN A 206 -23.33 -8.87 22.12
N GLN A 207 -22.92 -8.29 21.00
CA GLN A 207 -22.79 -6.83 20.88
C GLN A 207 -23.56 -6.31 19.68
N GLN A 208 -24.78 -5.87 20.02
CA GLN A 208 -25.52 -4.70 19.55
C GLN A 208 -25.02 -4.04 18.26
N GLN A 209 -25.86 -4.16 17.23
CA GLN A 209 -25.84 -3.34 16.02
C GLN A 209 -26.05 -1.85 16.37
N PRO A 210 -25.24 -0.92 15.85
CA PRO A 210 -25.66 0.47 15.73
C PRO A 210 -26.68 0.59 14.58
N GLN A 211 -27.90 1.02 14.92
CA GLN A 211 -28.87 1.52 13.95
C GLN A 211 -28.30 2.75 13.26
N ILE A 212 -27.88 2.61 12.01
CA ILE A 212 -27.54 3.75 11.16
C ILE A 212 -28.85 4.34 10.65
N GLN A 213 -29.19 5.50 11.18
CA GLN A 213 -30.28 6.35 10.71
C GLN A 213 -30.05 6.70 9.24
N GLN A 214 -31.03 6.31 8.42
CA GLN A 214 -31.35 6.91 7.14
C GLN A 214 -31.50 8.42 7.34
N HIS A 215 -30.90 9.26 6.49
CA HIS A 215 -31.41 10.55 6.00
C HIS A 215 -30.28 11.32 5.29
N GLN A 216 -30.31 11.32 3.95
CA GLN A 216 -30.40 12.52 3.11
C GLN A 216 -29.94 12.17 1.68
N GLN A 217 -30.94 12.10 0.80
CA GLN A 217 -30.77 12.14 -0.65
C GLN A 217 -30.13 13.48 -1.03
N ILE A 218 -28.89 13.46 -1.48
CA ILE A 218 -28.31 14.59 -2.22
C ILE A 218 -28.43 14.23 -3.70
N GLN A 219 -29.35 14.90 -4.38
CA GLN A 219 -29.51 14.81 -5.83
C GLN A 219 -28.23 15.33 -6.51
N PRO A 220 -27.67 14.62 -7.50
CA PRO A 220 -26.62 15.19 -8.33
C PRO A 220 -27.21 16.32 -9.20
N PRO A 221 -26.47 17.41 -9.43
CA PRO A 221 -26.88 18.46 -10.36
C PRO A 221 -26.96 17.86 -11.77
N GLN A 222 -28.13 18.00 -12.40
CA GLN A 222 -28.33 17.70 -13.81
C GLN A 222 -27.45 18.64 -14.65
N GLN A 223 -26.31 18.15 -15.12
CA GLN A 223 -25.59 18.78 -16.21
C GLN A 223 -26.27 18.38 -17.52
N GLN A 224 -26.98 19.34 -18.09
CA GLN A 224 -27.47 19.32 -19.46
C GLN A 224 -26.27 19.18 -20.41
N GLN A 225 -26.11 18.01 -21.02
CA GLN A 225 -25.19 17.81 -22.13
C GLN A 225 -25.91 18.23 -23.44
N PRO A 226 -25.28 19.05 -24.29
CA PRO A 226 -25.84 19.46 -25.56
C PRO A 226 -25.96 18.28 -26.53
N ILE A 227 -27.12 18.23 -27.20
CA ILE A 227 -27.45 17.33 -28.31
C ILE A 227 -26.44 17.57 -29.44
N TYR A 228 -25.57 16.60 -29.73
CA TYR A 228 -24.79 16.57 -30.96
C TYR A 228 -25.28 15.43 -31.86
N ASN A 229 -25.71 15.87 -33.04
CA ASN A 229 -26.41 15.13 -34.08
C ASN A 229 -25.51 14.09 -34.77
N PRO A 230 -26.04 12.94 -35.23
CA PRO A 230 -25.27 11.88 -35.87
C PRO A 230 -25.25 12.06 -37.40
N TYR A 231 -24.10 11.82 -38.02
CA TYR A 231 -23.93 11.65 -39.47
C TYR A 231 -22.73 10.72 -39.72
N PRO A 232 -22.65 10.03 -40.87
CA PRO A 232 -23.67 9.28 -41.59
C PRO A 232 -23.15 7.85 -41.96
N PRO A 233 -23.95 6.99 -42.64
CA PRO A 233 -23.61 5.58 -42.82
C PRO A 233 -22.55 5.34 -43.91
N TYR A 234 -21.77 4.27 -43.74
CA TYR A 234 -20.81 3.76 -44.73
C TYR A 234 -21.52 3.09 -45.91
N PRO A 235 -20.98 3.21 -47.13
CA PRO A 235 -21.52 2.54 -48.31
C PRO A 235 -21.15 1.05 -48.36
N TYR A 236 -22.14 0.23 -48.70
CA TYR A 236 -22.00 -1.17 -49.09
C TYR A 236 -21.28 -1.27 -50.45
N TYR A 237 -20.23 -2.09 -50.52
CA TYR A 237 -19.73 -2.64 -51.78
C TYR A 237 -20.46 -3.97 -52.05
N GLN A 238 -21.09 -4.09 -53.22
CA GLN A 238 -21.48 -5.37 -53.83
C GLN A 238 -20.50 -5.70 -54.95
N THR A 239 -20.04 -6.95 -54.96
CA THR A 239 -19.56 -7.67 -56.15
C THR A 239 -20.52 -8.82 -56.40
#